data_AF-A0A1G3PIE4-F1
#
_entry.id   AF-A0A1G3PIE4-F1
#
_cell.length_a   1.000
_cell.length_b   1.000
_cell.length_c   1.000
_cell.angle_alpha   90.00
_cell.angle_beta   90.00
_cell.angle_gamma   90.00
#
_symmetry.space_group_name_H-M   'P 1'
#
loop_
_entity.id
_entity.type
_entity.pdbx_description
1 polymer ?
#
loop_
_entity_poly.entity_id
_entity_poly.type
_entity_poly.pdbx_seq_one_letter_code
_entity_poly.pdbx_strand_id
1 'polypeptide(L)'
;MTKSELNALSPKFIMEKGVERYINYDNKGALYYYNSIIELYGENESAQEYVAWAHYEVGFINYMENRKPEAVASLQKVLQTLSPSKAPHVLAAKLLKKIESEQKKNEPPAVVTNSSAPLTNTPAN
;
A
#
# COMPACT_ATOMS: atom_id res chain seq x y z
N MET A 1 21.41 0.46 13.90
CA MET A 1 21.22 1.91 14.07
C MET A 1 19.89 2.16 14.72
N THR A 2 19.85 3.00 15.75
CA THR A 2 18.64 3.45 16.44
C THR A 2 17.92 4.53 15.61
N LYS A 3 16.65 4.81 15.95
CA LYS A 3 15.90 5.92 15.32
C LYS A 3 16.55 7.28 15.56
N SER A 4 17.17 7.47 16.74
CA SER A 4 17.91 8.70 17.05
C SER A 4 19.11 8.91 16.13
N GLU A 5 19.83 7.84 15.80
CA GLU A 5 20.96 7.89 14.85
C GLU A 5 20.47 8.14 13.42
N LEU A 6 19.31 7.59 13.04
CA LEU A 6 18.72 7.79 11.72
C LEU A 6 18.24 9.23 11.50
N ASN A 7 17.69 9.88 12.53
CA ASN A 7 17.20 11.25 12.43
C ASN A 7 18.29 12.28 12.06
N ALA A 8 19.56 11.94 12.33
CA ALA A 8 20.70 12.77 11.94
C ALA A 8 21.13 12.61 10.47
N LEU A 9 20.51 11.70 9.72
CA LEU A 9 20.88 11.37 8.34
C LEU A 9 19.89 11.96 7.35
N SER A 10 20.21 11.88 6.06
CA SER A 10 19.27 12.28 5.01
C SER A 10 18.29 11.13 4.69
N PRO A 11 17.04 11.42 4.32
CA PRO A 11 16.08 10.40 3.92
C PRO A 11 16.57 9.58 2.71
N LYS A 12 17.40 10.18 1.83
CA LYS A 12 18.09 9.47 0.75
C LYS A 12 18.97 8.34 1.26
N PHE A 13 19.86 8.64 2.22
CA PHE A 13 20.77 7.64 2.76
C PHE A 13 20.02 6.51 3.46
N ILE A 14 18.96 6.85 4.20
CA ILE A 14 18.10 5.86 4.87
C ILE A 14 17.40 4.97 3.83
N MET A 15 16.94 5.55 2.72
CA MET A 15 16.33 4.81 1.60
C MET A 15 17.32 3.83 0.99
N GLU A 16 18.54 4.27 0.69
CA GLU A 16 19.61 3.43 0.15
C GLU A 16 19.92 2.23 1.06
N LYS A 17 19.89 2.43 2.38
CA LYS A 17 20.03 1.32 3.36
C LYS A 17 18.85 0.37 3.34
N GLY A 18 17.62 0.86 3.17
CA GLY A 18 16.45 0.01 2.97
C GLY A 18 16.57 -0.84 1.71
N VAL A 19 16.99 -0.24 0.60
CA VAL A 19 17.20 -0.92 -0.69
C VAL A 19 18.30 -1.98 -0.58
N GLU A 20 19.41 -1.67 0.08
CA GLU A 20 20.49 -2.62 0.33
C GLU A 20 19.98 -3.87 1.08
N ARG A 21 19.14 -3.68 2.09
CA ARG A 21 18.52 -4.78 2.84
C ARG A 21 17.57 -5.60 1.96
N TYR A 22 16.73 -4.92 1.18
CA TYR A 22 15.77 -5.58 0.30
C TYR A 22 16.47 -6.45 -0.76
N ILE A 23 17.52 -5.94 -1.41
CA ILE A 23 18.31 -6.69 -2.40
C ILE A 23 18.97 -7.94 -1.78
N ASN A 24 19.31 -7.87 -0.49
CA ASN A 24 19.85 -9.00 0.28
C ASN A 24 18.76 -9.91 0.88
N TYR A 25 17.51 -9.82 0.40
CA TYR A 25 16.36 -10.60 0.87
C TYR A 25 16.00 -10.40 2.36
N ASP A 26 16.50 -9.32 2.99
CA ASP A 26 16.17 -8.94 4.37
C ASP A 26 14.97 -7.98 4.38
N ASN A 27 13.77 -8.53 4.14
CA ASN A 27 12.53 -7.75 4.14
C ASN A 27 12.27 -7.03 5.46
N LYS A 28 12.60 -7.67 6.60
CA LYS A 28 12.41 -7.06 7.93
C LYS A 28 13.33 -5.86 8.12
N GLY A 29 14.60 -5.99 7.74
CA GLY A 29 15.56 -4.89 7.74
C GLY A 29 15.17 -3.77 6.78
N ALA A 30 14.68 -4.11 5.57
CA ALA A 30 14.21 -3.11 4.60
C ALA A 30 13.02 -2.31 5.16
N LEU A 31 12.00 -3.01 5.69
CA LEU A 31 10.84 -2.39 6.32
C LEU A 31 11.22 -1.48 7.49
N TYR A 32 12.24 -1.84 8.27
CA TYR A 32 12.73 -0.97 9.34
C TYR A 32 13.20 0.40 8.82
N TYR A 33 14.00 0.41 7.74
CA TYR A 33 14.48 1.67 7.16
C TYR A 33 13.36 2.47 6.49
N TYR A 34 12.50 1.82 5.70
CA TYR A 34 11.40 2.53 5.03
C TYR A 34 10.40 3.12 6.03
N ASN A 35 10.01 2.38 7.07
CA ASN A 35 9.14 2.92 8.12
C ASN A 35 9.82 4.06 8.89
N SER A 36 11.14 4.00 9.09
CA SER A 36 11.87 5.10 9.72
C SER A 36 11.81 6.39 8.89
N ILE A 37 11.82 6.31 7.55
CA ILE A 37 11.63 7.49 6.69
C ILE A 37 10.24 8.09 6.89
N ILE A 38 9.21 7.25 6.90
CA ILE A 38 7.81 7.68 7.07
C ILE A 38 7.63 8.38 8.43
N GLU A 39 8.16 7.79 9.49
CA GLU A 39 8.03 8.34 10.85
C GLU A 39 8.82 9.63 11.06
N LEU A 40 10.05 9.71 10.55
CA LEU A 40 10.94 10.85 10.82
C LEU A 40 10.69 12.04 9.88
N TYR A 41 10.21 11.78 8.65
CA TYR A 41 10.09 12.79 7.61
C TYR A 41 8.68 12.93 7.03
N GLY A 42 7.67 12.24 7.56
CA GLY A 42 6.31 12.24 7.02
C GLY A 42 5.70 13.64 6.85
N GLU A 43 6.01 14.55 7.77
CA GLU A 43 5.55 15.95 7.74
C GLU A 43 6.55 16.91 7.07
N ASN A 44 7.71 16.41 6.62
CA ASN A 44 8.74 17.24 6.00
C ASN A 44 8.46 17.38 4.49
N GLU A 45 8.11 18.59 4.07
CA GLU A 45 7.79 18.91 2.67
C GLU A 45 8.95 18.61 1.70
N SER A 46 10.19 18.90 2.11
CA SER A 46 11.39 18.65 1.29
C SER A 46 11.71 17.17 1.10
N ALA A 47 11.13 16.29 1.93
CA ALA A 47 11.37 14.86 1.92
C ALA A 47 10.23 14.04 1.29
N GLN A 48 9.17 14.69 0.80
CA GLN A 48 7.95 14.01 0.31
C GLN A 48 8.23 13.00 -0.80
N GLU A 49 9.28 13.19 -1.61
CA GLU A 49 9.70 12.18 -2.58
C GLU A 49 10.12 10.86 -1.92
N TYR A 50 10.94 10.91 -0.88
CA TYR A 50 11.39 9.72 -0.18
C TYR A 50 10.29 9.09 0.67
N VAL A 51 9.39 9.91 1.23
CA VAL A 51 8.19 9.43 1.93
C VAL A 51 7.27 8.66 0.97
N ALA A 52 7.06 9.17 -0.24
CA ALA A 52 6.26 8.50 -1.26
C ALA A 52 6.88 7.14 -1.66
N TRP A 53 8.18 7.11 -1.91
CA TRP A 53 8.90 5.87 -2.19
C TRP A 53 8.85 4.89 -1.01
N ALA A 54 9.03 5.37 0.22
CA ALA A 54 9.01 4.51 1.40
C ALA A 54 7.63 3.85 1.59
N HIS A 55 6.55 4.60 1.43
CA HIS A 55 5.20 4.04 1.43
C HIS A 55 4.98 3.02 0.31
N TYR A 56 5.52 3.27 -0.88
CA TYR A 56 5.44 2.32 -1.99
C TYR A 56 6.18 1.02 -1.67
N GLU A 57 7.42 1.09 -1.19
CA GLU A 57 8.23 -0.08 -0.87
C GLU A 57 7.61 -0.92 0.26
N VAL A 58 7.09 -0.27 1.32
CA VAL A 58 6.34 -0.96 2.38
C VAL A 58 5.12 -1.66 1.80
N GLY A 59 4.36 -0.98 0.94
CA GLY A 59 3.20 -1.55 0.27
C GLY A 59 3.55 -2.74 -0.63
N PHE A 60 4.65 -2.64 -1.37
CA PHE A 60 5.13 -3.69 -2.25
C PHE A 60 5.60 -4.93 -1.47
N ILE A 61 6.38 -4.76 -0.40
CA ILE A 61 6.81 -5.86 0.46
C ILE A 61 5.59 -6.56 1.09
N ASN A 62 4.63 -5.80 1.61
CA ASN A 62 3.38 -6.37 2.14
C ASN A 62 2.60 -7.16 1.08
N TYR A 63 2.53 -6.65 -0.15
CA TYR A 63 1.89 -7.36 -1.25
C TYR A 63 2.60 -8.70 -1.55
N MET A 64 3.93 -8.69 -1.62
CA MET A 64 4.74 -9.90 -1.85
C MET A 64 4.59 -10.93 -0.72
N GLU A 65 4.37 -10.47 0.52
CA GLU A 65 4.09 -11.33 1.69
C GLU A 65 2.59 -11.70 1.82
N ASN A 66 1.78 -11.44 0.78
CA ASN A 66 0.34 -11.70 0.73
C ASN A 66 -0.49 -10.99 1.83
N ARG A 67 0.08 -9.94 2.44
CA ARG A 67 -0.59 -9.02 3.37
C ARG A 67 -1.30 -7.91 2.59
N LYS A 68 -2.34 -8.29 1.85
CA LYS A 68 -3.02 -7.39 0.89
C LYS A 68 -3.67 -6.16 1.56
N PRO A 69 -4.35 -6.25 2.71
CA PRO A 69 -4.92 -5.07 3.38
C PRO A 69 -3.86 -4.03 3.76
N GLU A 70 -2.74 -4.48 4.32
CA GLU A 70 -1.61 -3.63 4.72
C GLU A 70 -0.92 -3.03 3.50
N ALA A 71 -0.78 -3.82 2.42
CA ALA A 71 -0.28 -3.33 1.14
C ALA A 71 -1.14 -2.17 0.61
N VAL A 72 -2.47 -2.37 0.55
CA VAL A 72 -3.41 -1.33 0.09
C VAL A 72 -3.30 -0.06 0.91
N ALA A 73 -3.26 -0.18 2.24
CA ALA A 73 -3.15 0.98 3.13
C ALA A 73 -1.88 1.80 2.84
N SER A 74 -0.72 1.16 2.69
CA SER A 74 0.53 1.85 2.36
C SER A 74 0.52 2.44 0.95
N LEU A 75 -0.01 1.74 -0.05
CA LEU A 75 -0.09 2.23 -1.43
C LEU A 75 -1.04 3.43 -1.56
N GLN A 76 -2.14 3.45 -0.81
CA GLN A 76 -3.03 4.61 -0.73
C GLN A 76 -2.33 5.83 -0.14
N LYS A 77 -1.44 5.64 0.83
CA LYS A 77 -0.62 6.74 1.37
C LYS A 77 0.28 7.35 0.33
N VAL A 78 0.86 6.55 -0.58
CA VAL A 78 1.64 7.08 -1.72
C VAL A 78 0.82 8.11 -2.50
N LEU A 79 -0.44 7.78 -2.82
CA LEU A 79 -1.33 8.65 -3.59
C LEU A 79 -1.76 9.93 -2.87
N GLN A 80 -1.51 10.02 -1.55
CA GLN A 80 -1.79 11.19 -0.73
C GLN A 80 -0.55 12.08 -0.54
N THR A 81 0.64 11.61 -0.94
CA THR A 81 1.88 12.39 -0.80
C THR A 81 2.01 13.48 -1.87
N LEU A 82 2.57 14.63 -1.50
CA LEU A 82 2.87 15.71 -2.44
C LEU A 82 4.30 15.55 -3.00
N SER A 83 4.56 14.43 -3.66
CA SER A 83 5.88 14.18 -4.26
C SER A 83 6.07 14.95 -5.57
N PRO A 84 7.26 15.55 -5.82
CA PRO A 84 7.61 16.08 -7.14
C PRO A 84 7.68 14.97 -8.21
N SER A 85 7.92 13.72 -7.81
CA SER A 85 7.99 12.57 -8.71
C SER A 85 6.65 11.84 -8.79
N LYS A 86 6.18 11.61 -10.02
CA LYS A 86 4.99 10.80 -10.28
C LYS A 86 5.27 9.29 -10.31
N ALA A 87 6.54 8.87 -10.31
CA ALA A 87 6.90 7.46 -10.41
C ALA A 87 6.27 6.58 -9.30
N PRO A 88 6.43 6.88 -7.99
CA PRO A 88 5.84 6.06 -6.93
C PRO A 88 4.31 6.04 -7.02
N HIS A 89 3.68 7.15 -7.42
CA HIS A 89 2.23 7.23 -7.64
C HIS A 89 1.72 6.30 -8.73
N VAL A 90 2.38 6.31 -9.90
CA VAL A 90 2.00 5.46 -11.03
C VAL A 90 2.15 3.99 -10.68
N LEU A 91 3.24 3.61 -9.99
CA LEU A 91 3.46 2.24 -9.55
C LEU A 91 2.44 1.82 -8.49
N ALA A 92 2.16 2.67 -7.51
CA ALA A 92 1.15 2.40 -6.49
C ALA A 92 -0.25 2.19 -7.09
N ALA A 93 -0.67 3.05 -8.01
CA ALA A 93 -1.96 2.91 -8.70
C ALA A 93 -2.06 1.61 -9.51
N LYS A 94 -0.98 1.22 -10.21
CA LYS A 94 -0.93 -0.05 -10.95
C LYS A 94 -1.06 -1.25 -10.02
N LEU A 95 -0.37 -1.24 -8.88
CA LEU A 95 -0.41 -2.34 -7.93
C LEU A 95 -1.76 -2.44 -7.21
N LEU A 96 -2.37 -1.31 -6.83
CA LEU A 96 -3.73 -1.28 -6.28
C LEU A 96 -4.74 -1.92 -7.25
N LYS A 97 -4.72 -1.52 -8.52
CA LYS A 97 -5.60 -2.11 -9.56
C LYS A 97 -5.39 -3.62 -9.70
N LYS A 98 -4.14 -4.09 -9.57
CA LYS A 98 -3.82 -5.52 -9.58
C LYS A 98 -4.43 -6.24 -8.38
N ILE A 99 -4.26 -5.70 -7.17
CA ILE A 99 -4.84 -6.27 -5.94
C ILE A 99 -6.36 -6.36 -6.05
N GLU A 100 -7.03 -5.29 -6.51
CA GLU A 100 -8.48 -5.27 -6.72
C GLU A 100 -8.93 -6.34 -7.72
N SER A 101 -8.19 -6.52 -8.81
CA SER A 101 -8.50 -7.52 -9.83
C SER A 101 -8.36 -8.95 -9.29
N GLU A 102 -7.34 -9.20 -8.48
CA GLU A 102 -7.15 -10.49 -7.80
C GLU A 102 -8.27 -10.77 -6.78
N GLN A 103 -8.76 -9.74 -6.08
CA GLN A 103 -9.88 -9.88 -5.14
C GLN A 103 -11.17 -10.24 -5.86
N LYS A 104 -11.54 -9.51 -6.92
CA LYS A 104 -12.74 -9.79 -7.73
C LYS A 104 -12.74 -11.17 -8.35
N LYS A 105 -11.58 -11.69 -8.76
CA LYS A 105 -11.46 -13.05 -9.29
C LYS A 105 -11.74 -14.12 -8.23
N ASN A 106 -11.49 -13.81 -6.96
CA ASN A 106 -11.64 -14.73 -5.84
C ASN A 106 -12.98 -14.55 -5.08
N GLU A 107 -13.80 -13.57 -5.48
CA GLU A 107 -15.15 -13.43 -4.95
C GLU A 107 -16.01 -14.62 -5.42
N PRO A 108 -16.74 -15.30 -4.51
CA PRO A 108 -17.74 -16.28 -4.92
C PRO A 108 -18.73 -15.61 -5.89
N PRO A 109 -19.18 -16.30 -6.95
CA PRO A 109 -20.22 -15.76 -7.83
C PRO A 109 -21.39 -15.30 -6.96
N ALA A 110 -21.83 -14.06 -7.16
CA ALA A 110 -22.95 -13.48 -6.43
C ALA A 110 -24.11 -14.48 -6.43
N VAL A 111 -24.56 -14.89 -5.25
CA VAL A 111 -25.76 -15.71 -5.12
C VAL A 111 -26.90 -14.88 -5.69
N VAL A 112 -27.35 -15.24 -6.88
CA VAL A 112 -28.53 -14.65 -7.50
C VAL A 112 -29.72 -15.14 -6.69
N THR A 113 -30.03 -14.47 -5.59
CA THR A 113 -31.29 -14.69 -4.89
C THR A 113 -32.40 -14.12 -5.76
N ASN A 114 -32.90 -14.92 -6.68
CA ASN A 114 -34.20 -14.70 -7.29
C ASN A 114 -35.24 -14.75 -6.15
N SER A 115 -35.49 -13.61 -5.54
CA SER A 115 -36.68 -13.40 -4.72
C SER A 115 -37.85 -13.36 -5.68
N SER A 116 -38.38 -14.54 -6.02
CA SER A 116 -39.69 -14.68 -6.64
C SER A 116 -40.70 -14.04 -5.68
N ALA A 117 -41.19 -12.85 -6.05
CA ALA A 117 -42.27 -12.19 -5.34
C ALA A 117 -43.49 -13.14 -5.25
N PRO A 118 -44.16 -13.24 -4.10
CA PRO A 118 -45.38 -14.03 -4.01
C PRO A 118 -46.48 -13.33 -4.80
N LEU A 119 -47.03 -14.01 -5.81
CA LEU A 119 -48.26 -13.62 -6.49
C LEU A 119 -49.41 -13.69 -5.49
N THR A 120 -49.84 -12.54 -4.96
CA THR A 120 -51.12 -12.45 -4.23
C THR A 120 -52.25 -12.42 -5.25
N ASN A 121 -52.83 -13.59 -5.52
CA ASN A 121 -54.14 -13.73 -6.15
C ASN A 121 -55.22 -13.47 -5.08
N THR A 122 -55.86 -12.31 -5.15
CA THR A 122 -57.11 -12.04 -4.42
C THR A 122 -58.29 -12.40 -5.33
N PRO A 123 -59.16 -13.37 -4.99
CA PRO A 123 -60.41 -13.54 -5.69
C PRO A 123 -61.40 -12.45 -5.27
N ALA A 124 -62.06 -11.83 -6.25
CA ALA A 124 -63.18 -10.94 -6.05
C ALA A 124 -64.39 -11.72 -5.49
N ASN A 125 -65.06 -11.13 -4.51
CA ASN A 125 -66.46 -11.40 -4.17
C ASN A 125 -67.09 -10.12 -3.62
#